data_AF-A0A7X7QVG1-F1
#
_entry.id   AF-A0A7X7QVG1-F1
#
_cell.length_a   1.000
_cell.length_b   1.000
_cell.length_c   1.000
_cell.angle_alpha   90.00
_cell.angle_beta   90.00
_cell.angle_gamma   90.00
#
_symmetry.space_group_name_H-M   'P 1'
#
loop_
_entity.id
_entity.type
_entity.pdbx_description
1 polymer ?
#
loop_
_entity_poly.entity_id
_entity_poly.type
_entity_poly.pdbx_seq_one_letter_code
_entity_poly.pdbx_strand_id
1 'polypeptide(L)'
;MTKNIARKFLFFDNWTYESLSGFTRKTHKPVKFYNNPVFVANNNPYEYNSCSYSTVAYDYDEKIFKMWYGTSNLYKTDEEAIKYLCYATSSDGIKWDRPNLDVIDGTNVVMDKDMYPMGTSVIIDKEDINMPYKLIMRPKNIPAITTCFSKDGIHWDKKNINIVINADSDCKIGLYKNPVEKTYYALFRNIKGQRKNYISSSKDFINWDFPKLILEPDISEGCQTQIYGTQASSYGNYVIGLSPLYNTVETDMNWAKMEGTMDISAAFSKGSYYWRWLNSKDRFISLKDEKSSECGMIHPLTSLIYLPEKI
;
A
#
# COMPACT_ATOMS: atom_id res chain seq x y z
N MET A 1 8.43 27.33 -7.82
CA MET A 1 9.67 27.23 -7.02
C MET A 1 10.24 25.83 -7.21
N THR A 2 11.38 25.71 -7.88
CA THR A 2 12.12 24.45 -7.97
C THR A 2 12.62 24.09 -6.58
N LYS A 3 11.97 23.11 -5.92
CA LYS A 3 12.47 22.54 -4.66
C LYS A 3 13.92 22.15 -4.88
N ASN A 4 14.81 22.66 -4.04
CA ASN A 4 16.20 22.23 -3.99
C ASN A 4 16.16 20.76 -3.51
N ILE A 5 16.08 19.81 -4.44
CA ILE A 5 16.02 18.38 -4.10
C ILE A 5 17.39 18.03 -3.54
N ALA A 6 17.51 18.02 -2.22
CA ALA A 6 18.70 17.51 -1.55
C ALA A 6 18.97 16.11 -2.09
N ARG A 7 20.11 15.94 -2.78
CA ARG A 7 20.52 14.64 -3.31
C ARG A 7 20.83 13.74 -2.12
N LYS A 8 19.95 12.78 -1.84
CA LYS A 8 20.21 11.72 -0.85
C LYS A 8 21.12 10.67 -1.49
N PHE A 9 22.34 10.54 -0.98
CA PHE A 9 23.22 9.42 -1.28
C PHE A 9 22.87 8.26 -0.35
N LEU A 10 22.41 7.14 -0.91
CA LEU A 10 21.94 5.99 -0.16
C LEU A 10 22.84 4.78 -0.40
N PHE A 11 23.16 4.07 0.68
CA PHE A 11 23.98 2.87 0.66
C PHE A 11 23.17 1.59 0.42
N PHE A 12 22.20 1.61 -0.51
CA PHE A 12 21.41 0.42 -0.86
C PHE A 12 22.09 -0.48 -1.92
N ASP A 13 22.89 0.09 -2.82
CA ASP A 13 23.71 -0.64 -3.78
C ASP A 13 25.06 0.03 -3.98
N ASN A 14 25.90 -0.54 -4.85
CA ASN A 14 27.28 -0.07 -5.09
C ASN A 14 27.42 0.78 -6.36
N TRP A 15 26.34 1.14 -7.03
CA TRP A 15 26.39 1.81 -8.34
C TRP A 15 26.99 3.20 -8.29
N THR A 16 26.84 3.91 -7.17
CA THR A 16 27.35 5.29 -7.02
C THR A 16 28.77 5.33 -6.43
N TYR A 17 29.41 4.19 -6.19
CA TYR A 17 30.73 4.13 -5.54
C TYR A 17 31.79 3.68 -6.52
N GLU A 18 32.90 4.42 -6.54
CA GLU A 18 34.10 4.05 -7.29
C GLU A 18 34.95 3.03 -6.50
N SER A 19 35.08 3.21 -5.18
CA SER A 19 35.78 2.27 -4.29
C SER A 19 35.16 2.26 -2.89
N LEU A 20 35.34 1.15 -2.18
CA LEU A 20 34.94 0.98 -0.78
C LEU A 20 36.11 0.35 -0.01
N SER A 21 36.47 0.94 1.13
CA SER A 21 37.46 0.39 2.06
C SER A 21 36.96 0.56 3.48
N GLY A 22 37.06 -0.50 4.30
CA GLY A 22 36.57 -0.49 5.69
C GLY A 22 35.05 -0.29 5.85
N PHE A 23 34.26 -0.55 4.80
CA PHE A 23 32.81 -0.29 4.81
C PHE A 23 31.99 -1.56 5.09
N THR A 24 31.10 -1.48 6.07
CA THR A 24 30.12 -2.54 6.39
C THR A 24 28.71 -1.97 6.34
N ARG A 25 27.87 -2.52 5.45
CA ARG A 25 26.45 -2.16 5.37
C ARG A 25 25.67 -2.91 6.45
N LYS A 26 24.88 -2.19 7.24
CA LYS A 26 23.94 -2.76 8.21
C LYS A 26 22.55 -2.20 7.97
N THR A 27 21.56 -3.09 7.91
CA THR A 27 20.16 -2.70 7.87
C THR A 27 19.68 -2.51 9.30
N HIS A 28 19.22 -1.30 9.63
CA HIS A 28 18.58 -1.03 10.91
C HIS A 28 17.10 -1.38 10.85
N LYS A 29 16.55 -1.84 11.98
CA LYS A 29 15.11 -2.08 12.11
C LYS A 29 14.40 -0.78 12.51
N PRO A 30 13.21 -0.50 11.94
CA PRO A 30 12.37 0.59 12.40
C PRO A 30 11.88 0.29 13.82
N VAL A 31 11.71 1.36 14.60
CA VAL A 31 11.15 1.28 15.95
C VAL A 31 9.65 1.56 15.86
N LYS A 32 8.84 0.65 16.39
CA LYS A 32 7.38 0.83 16.47
C LYS A 32 7.07 2.00 17.39
N PHE A 33 6.06 2.80 17.02
CA PHE A 33 5.64 3.92 17.84
C PHE A 33 5.06 3.41 19.18
N TYR A 34 5.52 3.99 20.28
CA TYR A 34 5.23 3.48 21.62
C TYR A 34 3.76 3.62 22.02
N ASN A 35 3.04 4.58 21.42
CA ASN A 35 1.61 4.80 21.63
C ASN A 35 0.72 4.13 20.55
N ASN A 36 1.21 3.11 19.85
CA ASN A 36 0.33 2.29 19.01
C ASN A 36 -0.76 1.61 19.86
N PRO A 37 -2.00 1.42 19.34
CA PRO A 37 -2.45 1.81 18.01
C PRO A 37 -2.89 3.29 17.92
N VAL A 38 -2.63 3.92 16.77
CA VAL A 38 -3.04 5.31 16.49
C VAL A 38 -4.41 5.43 15.81
N PHE A 39 -4.91 4.33 15.24
CA PHE A 39 -6.22 4.24 14.61
C PHE A 39 -6.76 2.83 14.79
N VAL A 40 -8.01 2.71 15.22
CA VAL A 40 -8.72 1.44 15.40
C VAL A 40 -10.15 1.59 14.89
N ALA A 41 -10.74 0.48 14.46
CA ALA A 41 -12.18 0.44 14.21
C ALA A 41 -12.92 0.87 15.48
N ASN A 42 -13.85 1.81 15.34
CA ASN A 42 -14.71 2.24 16.43
C ASN A 42 -16.08 1.54 16.34
N ASN A 43 -17.01 1.88 17.23
CA ASN A 43 -18.35 1.29 17.25
C ASN A 43 -19.29 1.80 16.13
N ASN A 44 -18.75 2.37 15.06
CA ASN A 44 -19.55 2.76 13.89
C ASN A 44 -20.05 1.51 13.16
N PRO A 45 -21.34 1.43 12.79
CA PRO A 45 -21.91 0.22 12.17
C PRO A 45 -21.31 -0.12 10.81
N TYR A 46 -20.66 0.84 10.15
CA TYR A 46 -19.97 0.67 8.87
C TYR A 46 -18.48 0.33 8.99
N GLU A 47 -17.86 0.39 10.18
CA GLU A 47 -16.47 0.00 10.40
C GLU A 47 -16.30 -1.47 10.78
N TYR A 48 -17.36 -2.11 11.29
CA TYR A 48 -17.35 -3.49 11.76
C TYR A 48 -16.25 -3.73 12.80
N ASN A 49 -15.27 -4.59 12.50
CA ASN A 49 -14.19 -4.98 13.40
C ASN A 49 -12.80 -4.81 12.77
N SER A 50 -12.69 -4.11 11.64
CA SER A 50 -11.41 -3.93 10.94
C SER A 50 -11.38 -2.67 10.09
N CYS A 51 -10.30 -1.91 10.25
CA CYS A 51 -9.87 -0.86 9.34
C CYS A 51 -8.56 -1.29 8.70
N SER A 52 -8.59 -1.59 7.40
CA SER A 52 -7.47 -2.18 6.68
C SER A 52 -7.21 -1.45 5.36
N TYR A 53 -6.13 -1.85 4.69
CA TYR A 53 -5.76 -1.34 3.37
C TYR A 53 -5.76 0.18 3.23
N SER A 54 -5.25 0.88 4.25
CA SER A 54 -5.32 2.33 4.29
C SER A 54 -4.26 3.02 3.42
N THR A 55 -4.67 4.05 2.69
CA THR A 55 -3.78 5.07 2.14
C THR A 55 -3.78 6.25 3.08
N VAL A 56 -2.60 6.78 3.41
CA VAL A 56 -2.47 8.09 4.05
C VAL A 56 -1.60 8.97 3.17
N ALA A 57 -2.03 10.21 2.97
CA ALA A 57 -1.30 11.22 2.23
C ALA A 57 -1.39 12.57 2.95
N TYR A 58 -0.33 13.37 2.88
CA TYR A 58 -0.37 14.76 3.31
C TYR A 58 -0.80 15.64 2.13
N ASP A 59 -1.91 16.34 2.27
CA ASP A 59 -2.32 17.37 1.32
C ASP A 59 -1.59 18.68 1.69
N TYR A 60 -0.65 19.08 0.83
CA TYR A 60 0.19 20.25 1.07
C TYR A 60 -0.56 21.58 0.93
N ASP A 61 -1.65 21.61 0.16
CA ASP A 61 -2.43 22.82 -0.05
C ASP A 61 -3.33 23.07 1.17
N GLU A 62 -3.97 22.00 1.66
CA GLU A 62 -4.85 22.04 2.84
C GLU A 62 -4.10 21.89 4.17
N LYS A 63 -2.82 21.50 4.11
CA LYS A 63 -1.94 21.24 5.27
C LYS A 63 -2.50 20.21 6.24
N ILE A 64 -3.12 19.16 5.70
CA ILE A 64 -3.80 18.12 6.48
C ILE A 64 -3.42 16.74 5.99
N PHE A 65 -3.29 15.78 6.90
CA PHE A 65 -3.23 14.36 6.55
C PHE A 65 -4.63 13.87 6.21
N LYS A 66 -4.72 13.13 5.12
CA LYS A 66 -5.93 12.48 4.61
C LYS A 66 -5.71 10.98 4.62
N MET A 67 -6.69 10.23 5.11
CA MET A 67 -6.69 8.78 5.13
C MET A 67 -7.90 8.25 4.38
N TRP A 68 -7.68 7.29 3.49
CA TRP A 68 -8.72 6.44 2.92
C TRP A 68 -8.49 5.02 3.40
N TYR A 69 -9.46 4.40 4.07
CA TYR A 69 -9.31 3.07 4.67
C TYR A 69 -10.51 2.17 4.35
N GLY A 70 -10.22 0.91 4.06
CA GLY A 70 -11.24 -0.10 3.83
C GLY A 70 -11.79 -0.64 5.16
N THR A 71 -13.08 -0.96 5.18
CA THR A 71 -13.72 -1.61 6.32
C THR A 71 -14.16 -3.03 5.98
N SER A 72 -14.02 -3.93 6.95
CA SER A 72 -14.34 -5.33 6.76
C SER A 72 -14.86 -5.99 8.03
N ASN A 73 -15.75 -6.97 7.90
CA ASN A 73 -16.09 -7.90 8.97
C ASN A 73 -15.21 -9.15 8.85
N LEU A 74 -14.18 -9.25 9.67
CA LEU A 74 -13.21 -10.35 9.67
C LEU A 74 -13.80 -11.70 10.08
N TYR A 75 -15.00 -11.74 10.68
CA TYR A 75 -15.69 -12.98 11.03
C TYR A 75 -16.50 -13.55 9.87
N LYS A 76 -16.54 -12.87 8.73
CA LYS A 76 -17.21 -13.31 7.51
C LYS A 76 -16.19 -13.47 6.39
N THR A 77 -16.46 -14.40 5.48
CA THR A 77 -15.59 -14.70 4.33
C THR A 77 -16.29 -14.48 2.98
N ASP A 78 -17.60 -14.21 3.00
CA ASP A 78 -18.47 -13.98 1.85
C ASP A 78 -18.55 -12.48 1.48
N GLU A 79 -19.46 -12.09 0.60
CA GLU A 79 -19.64 -10.70 0.15
C GLU A 79 -19.90 -9.72 1.30
N GLU A 80 -20.37 -10.21 2.44
CA GLU A 80 -20.60 -9.42 3.64
C GLU A 80 -19.30 -9.04 4.38
N ALA A 81 -18.15 -9.58 3.97
CA ALA A 81 -16.87 -9.38 4.63
C ALA A 81 -16.22 -8.01 4.36
N ILE A 82 -16.45 -7.34 3.22
CA ILE A 82 -15.81 -6.05 2.89
C ILE A 82 -16.88 -5.11 2.37
N LYS A 83 -17.00 -3.93 2.96
CA LYS A 83 -18.20 -3.11 2.69
C LYS A 83 -17.92 -1.67 2.30
N TYR A 84 -16.97 -0.97 2.92
CA TYR A 84 -16.87 0.46 2.70
C TYR A 84 -15.43 0.93 2.49
N LEU A 85 -15.29 1.99 1.70
CA LEU A 85 -14.13 2.88 1.78
C LEU A 85 -14.55 4.08 2.61
N CYS A 86 -13.83 4.33 3.69
CA CYS A 86 -14.07 5.44 4.60
C CYS A 86 -12.91 6.44 4.53
N TYR A 87 -13.16 7.63 5.08
CA TYR A 87 -12.24 8.75 5.06
C TYR A 87 -11.99 9.32 6.45
N ALA A 88 -10.75 9.68 6.76
CA ALA A 88 -10.39 10.33 8.01
C ALA A 88 -9.34 11.42 7.77
N THR A 89 -9.27 12.39 8.67
CA THR A 89 -8.30 13.50 8.60
C THR A 89 -7.50 13.61 9.87
N SER A 90 -6.30 14.18 9.76
CA SER A 90 -5.46 14.45 10.93
C SER A 90 -4.59 15.67 10.68
N SER A 91 -4.37 16.48 11.71
CA SER A 91 -3.41 17.60 11.67
C SER A 91 -1.97 17.17 11.95
N ASP A 92 -1.77 16.04 12.64
CA ASP A 92 -0.47 15.56 13.12
C ASP A 92 -0.08 14.18 12.58
N GLY A 93 -0.97 13.49 11.87
CA GLY A 93 -0.77 12.13 11.35
C GLY A 93 -0.91 11.03 12.41
N ILE A 94 -1.27 11.39 13.65
CA ILE A 94 -1.34 10.50 14.81
C ILE A 94 -2.76 10.45 15.39
N LYS A 95 -3.40 11.60 15.59
CA LYS A 95 -4.79 11.71 16.06
C LYS A 95 -5.71 11.95 14.87
N TRP A 96 -6.69 11.07 14.70
CA TRP A 96 -7.53 11.04 13.51
C TRP A 96 -8.98 11.34 13.82
N ASP A 97 -9.54 12.27 13.05
CA ASP A 97 -10.94 12.66 13.07
C ASP A 97 -11.70 11.98 11.93
N ARG A 98 -12.95 11.59 12.20
CA ARG A 98 -13.87 11.02 11.22
C ARG A 98 -14.92 12.08 10.89
N PRO A 99 -14.79 12.82 9.78
CA PRO A 99 -15.74 13.88 9.45
C PRO A 99 -17.08 13.30 9.02
N ASN A 100 -18.18 13.99 9.33
CA ASN A 100 -19.47 13.70 8.71
C ASN A 100 -19.47 14.25 7.28
N LEU A 101 -19.80 13.39 6.31
CA LEU A 101 -19.82 13.66 4.88
C LEU A 101 -21.25 13.48 4.35
N ASP A 102 -21.45 13.95 3.13
CA ASP A 102 -22.73 13.93 2.41
C ASP A 102 -22.89 12.73 1.46
N VAL A 103 -21.81 11.99 1.18
CA VAL A 103 -21.86 10.78 0.34
C VAL A 103 -22.80 9.72 0.93
N ILE A 104 -22.69 9.48 2.22
CA ILE A 104 -23.71 8.83 3.04
C ILE A 104 -23.87 9.71 4.28
N ASP A 105 -25.02 10.38 4.34
CA ASP A 105 -25.29 11.43 5.33
C ASP A 105 -24.96 11.00 6.76
N GLY A 106 -24.22 11.86 7.46
CA GLY A 106 -23.81 11.64 8.86
C GLY A 106 -22.74 10.57 9.05
N THR A 107 -22.06 10.14 7.99
CA THR A 107 -20.95 9.16 8.07
C THR A 107 -19.70 9.68 7.37
N ASN A 108 -18.56 9.01 7.57
CA ASN A 108 -17.33 9.29 6.84
C ASN A 108 -17.08 8.31 5.67
N VAL A 109 -18.14 7.63 5.19
CA VAL A 109 -18.06 6.72 4.05
C VAL A 109 -17.92 7.53 2.76
N VAL A 110 -16.96 7.17 1.90
CA VAL A 110 -16.75 7.78 0.57
C VAL A 110 -17.03 6.82 -0.58
N MET A 111 -17.09 5.52 -0.30
CA MET A 111 -17.53 4.51 -1.25
C MET A 111 -18.34 3.43 -0.53
N ASP A 112 -19.56 3.20 -1.02
CA ASP A 112 -20.51 2.24 -0.46
C ASP A 112 -20.18 0.78 -0.86
N LYS A 113 -20.95 -0.15 -0.30
CA LYS A 113 -20.81 -1.59 -0.55
C LYS A 113 -21.15 -2.02 -1.98
N ASP A 114 -21.94 -1.25 -2.71
CA ASP A 114 -22.39 -1.63 -4.06
C ASP A 114 -21.26 -1.46 -5.08
N MET A 115 -20.21 -0.74 -4.68
CA MET A 115 -18.95 -0.57 -5.43
C MET A 115 -17.91 -1.66 -5.12
N TYR A 116 -18.16 -2.51 -4.12
CA TYR A 116 -17.25 -3.58 -3.68
C TYR A 116 -15.79 -3.14 -3.49
N PRO A 117 -15.51 -2.01 -2.80
CA PRO A 117 -14.18 -1.44 -2.71
C PRO A 117 -13.22 -2.40 -2.00
N MET A 118 -12.22 -2.92 -2.72
CA MET A 118 -11.25 -3.86 -2.17
C MET A 118 -9.83 -3.54 -2.65
N GLY A 119 -8.89 -3.60 -1.71
CA GLY A 119 -7.48 -3.38 -1.99
C GLY A 119 -7.14 -1.97 -2.48
N THR A 120 -7.90 -0.96 -2.04
CA THR A 120 -7.82 0.42 -2.53
C THR A 120 -6.48 1.08 -2.22
N SER A 121 -6.03 1.92 -3.15
CA SER A 121 -4.96 2.87 -2.96
C SER A 121 -5.28 4.20 -3.63
N VAL A 122 -4.97 5.31 -2.95
CA VAL A 122 -5.23 6.66 -3.45
C VAL A 122 -3.92 7.42 -3.65
N ILE A 123 -3.85 8.24 -4.69
CA ILE A 123 -2.78 9.22 -4.89
C ILE A 123 -3.37 10.61 -5.10
N ILE A 124 -2.76 11.61 -4.47
CA ILE A 124 -3.05 13.02 -4.70
C ILE A 124 -2.03 13.53 -5.73
N ASP A 125 -2.50 13.89 -6.91
CA ASP A 125 -1.69 14.46 -7.99
C ASP A 125 -2.23 15.82 -8.43
N LYS A 126 -1.85 16.87 -7.70
CA LYS A 126 -2.28 18.26 -7.97
C LYS A 126 -1.75 18.83 -9.30
N GLU A 127 -0.80 18.15 -9.98
CA GLU A 127 -0.39 18.55 -11.34
C GLU A 127 -1.53 18.34 -12.36
N ASP A 128 -2.40 17.37 -12.10
CA ASP A 128 -3.61 17.15 -12.88
C ASP A 128 -4.79 17.87 -12.23
N ILE A 129 -4.99 19.12 -12.64
CA ILE A 129 -6.08 19.97 -12.12
C ILE A 129 -7.47 19.40 -12.43
N ASN A 130 -7.57 18.51 -13.43
CA ASN A 130 -8.83 17.91 -13.81
C ASN A 130 -9.16 16.71 -12.91
N MET A 131 -8.17 15.91 -12.53
CA MET A 131 -8.36 14.70 -11.73
C MET A 131 -7.30 14.61 -10.62
N PRO A 132 -7.35 15.52 -9.63
CA PRO A 132 -6.29 15.61 -8.63
C PRO A 132 -6.27 14.44 -7.64
N TYR A 133 -7.38 13.69 -7.51
CA TYR A 133 -7.42 12.47 -6.71
C TYR A 133 -7.68 11.28 -7.62
N LYS A 134 -6.80 10.29 -7.54
CA LYS A 134 -6.86 9.09 -8.35
C LYS A 134 -6.82 7.87 -7.45
N LEU A 135 -7.75 6.96 -7.64
CA LEU A 135 -7.88 5.73 -6.88
C LEU A 135 -7.67 4.54 -7.81
N ILE A 136 -6.93 3.55 -7.31
CA ILE A 136 -6.80 2.23 -7.92
C ILE A 136 -7.30 1.18 -6.94
N MET A 137 -7.99 0.16 -7.43
CA MET A 137 -8.52 -0.92 -6.61
C MET A 137 -8.76 -2.18 -7.44
N ARG A 138 -9.12 -3.28 -6.79
CA ARG A 138 -9.74 -4.44 -7.44
C ARG A 138 -11.11 -4.62 -6.79
N PRO A 139 -12.22 -4.23 -7.43
CA PRO A 139 -13.55 -4.45 -6.88
C PRO A 139 -13.80 -5.96 -6.67
N LYS A 140 -14.45 -6.37 -5.58
CA LYS A 140 -14.62 -7.81 -5.28
C LYS A 140 -15.35 -8.56 -6.40
N ASN A 141 -16.34 -7.93 -7.01
CA ASN A 141 -17.17 -8.47 -8.10
C ASN A 141 -16.52 -8.38 -9.49
N ILE A 142 -15.37 -7.71 -9.63
CA ILE A 142 -14.65 -7.56 -10.90
C ILE A 142 -13.26 -8.21 -10.73
N PRO A 143 -12.92 -9.30 -11.46
CA PRO A 143 -11.64 -9.98 -11.35
C PRO A 143 -10.51 -9.24 -12.09
N ALA A 144 -10.46 -7.92 -11.95
CA ALA A 144 -9.48 -7.05 -12.60
C ALA A 144 -9.25 -5.78 -11.76
N ILE A 145 -8.10 -5.14 -11.98
CA ILE A 145 -7.78 -3.87 -11.34
C ILE A 145 -8.47 -2.75 -12.12
N THR A 146 -9.11 -1.85 -11.38
CA THR A 146 -9.85 -0.71 -11.89
C THR A 146 -9.33 0.61 -11.33
N THR A 147 -9.65 1.70 -12.01
CA THR A 147 -9.37 3.06 -11.55
C THR A 147 -10.64 3.89 -11.41
N CYS A 148 -10.63 4.84 -10.49
CA CYS A 148 -11.67 5.83 -10.28
C CYS A 148 -11.04 7.20 -9.97
N PHE A 149 -11.74 8.28 -10.27
CA PHE A 149 -11.26 9.65 -10.14
C PHE A 149 -12.16 10.47 -9.21
N SER A 150 -11.57 11.48 -8.58
CA SER A 150 -12.30 12.44 -7.76
C SER A 150 -11.65 13.83 -7.81
N LYS A 151 -12.47 14.86 -7.61
CA LYS A 151 -12.04 16.26 -7.50
C LYS A 151 -11.58 16.65 -6.10
N ASP A 152 -12.09 15.98 -5.07
CA ASP A 152 -11.87 16.30 -3.66
C ASP A 152 -11.39 15.10 -2.82
N GLY A 153 -11.41 13.89 -3.39
CA GLY A 153 -11.09 12.64 -2.71
C GLY A 153 -12.24 12.08 -1.86
N ILE A 154 -13.41 12.72 -1.89
CA ILE A 154 -14.62 12.35 -1.17
C ILE A 154 -15.67 11.85 -2.16
N HIS A 155 -15.92 12.62 -3.22
CA HIS A 155 -16.89 12.31 -4.27
C HIS A 155 -16.21 11.58 -5.42
N TRP A 156 -16.27 10.25 -5.40
CA TRP A 156 -15.68 9.39 -6.43
C TRP A 156 -16.64 9.18 -7.60
N ASP A 157 -16.13 9.28 -8.83
CA ASP A 157 -16.91 9.07 -10.05
C ASP A 157 -17.24 7.58 -10.26
N LYS A 158 -18.38 7.17 -9.69
CA LYS A 158 -18.88 5.79 -9.73
C LYS A 158 -19.26 5.32 -11.14
N LYS A 159 -19.51 6.23 -12.09
CA LYS A 159 -19.97 5.87 -13.45
C LYS A 159 -18.81 5.50 -14.38
N ASN A 160 -17.60 5.95 -14.05
CA ASN A 160 -16.41 5.79 -14.88
C ASN A 160 -15.36 4.89 -14.21
N ILE A 161 -15.78 3.72 -13.72
CA ILE A 161 -14.86 2.67 -13.25
C ILE A 161 -14.27 1.98 -14.48
N ASN A 162 -13.00 2.24 -14.76
CA ASN A 162 -12.33 1.66 -15.92
C ASN A 162 -11.55 0.41 -15.50
N ILE A 163 -11.75 -0.71 -16.19
CA ILE A 163 -10.86 -1.87 -16.08
C ILE A 163 -9.56 -1.51 -16.79
N VAL A 164 -8.45 -1.49 -16.04
CA VAL A 164 -7.15 -1.03 -16.55
C VAL A 164 -6.10 -2.13 -16.63
N ILE A 165 -6.16 -3.12 -15.74
CA ILE A 165 -5.21 -4.23 -15.74
C ILE A 165 -5.97 -5.53 -15.47
N ASN A 166 -5.88 -6.49 -16.38
CA ASN A 166 -6.48 -7.81 -16.23
C ASN A 166 -5.66 -8.69 -15.27
N ALA A 167 -5.78 -8.41 -13.97
CA ALA A 167 -5.12 -9.14 -12.89
C ALA A 167 -6.06 -9.34 -11.70
N ASP A 168 -6.20 -10.59 -11.27
CA ASP A 168 -7.10 -11.01 -10.20
C ASP A 168 -6.49 -10.81 -8.81
N SER A 169 -6.08 -9.56 -8.49
CA SER A 169 -5.37 -9.25 -7.24
C SER A 169 -6.34 -8.93 -6.09
N ASP A 170 -6.72 -9.94 -5.32
CA ASP A 170 -7.60 -9.79 -4.14
C ASP A 170 -6.85 -9.28 -2.88
N CYS A 171 -5.96 -8.31 -3.04
CA CYS A 171 -5.18 -7.66 -1.97
C CYS A 171 -5.00 -6.17 -2.26
N LYS A 172 -4.42 -5.44 -1.29
CA LYS A 172 -4.02 -4.06 -1.49
C LYS A 172 -3.11 -3.87 -2.71
N ILE A 173 -3.53 -3.01 -3.63
CA ILE A 173 -2.74 -2.59 -4.77
C ILE A 173 -1.77 -1.50 -4.31
N GLY A 174 -0.48 -1.67 -4.55
CA GLY A 174 0.51 -0.61 -4.34
C GLY A 174 0.45 0.43 -5.43
N LEU A 175 0.63 1.69 -5.06
CA LEU A 175 0.54 2.81 -5.98
C LEU A 175 1.56 3.89 -5.62
N TYR A 176 2.35 4.31 -6.60
CA TYR A 176 3.19 5.51 -6.49
C TYR A 176 3.35 6.21 -7.84
N LYS A 177 3.69 7.50 -7.82
CA LYS A 177 4.10 8.28 -9.00
C LYS A 177 5.59 8.56 -8.89
N ASN A 178 6.35 8.23 -9.96
CA ASN A 178 7.73 8.69 -10.09
C ASN A 178 7.70 10.20 -10.40
N PRO A 179 8.28 11.06 -9.54
CA PRO A 179 8.20 12.51 -9.70
C PRO A 179 9.03 13.04 -10.87
N VAL A 180 10.02 12.30 -11.34
CA VAL A 180 10.89 12.71 -12.47
C VAL A 180 10.26 12.31 -13.79
N GLU A 181 9.89 11.03 -13.92
CA GLU A 181 9.32 10.48 -15.16
C GLU A 181 7.83 10.77 -15.31
N LYS A 182 7.20 11.34 -14.27
CA LYS A 182 5.76 11.59 -14.17
C LYS A 182 4.91 10.36 -14.50
N THR A 183 5.43 9.19 -14.17
CA THR A 183 4.83 7.89 -14.50
C THR A 183 4.26 7.27 -13.21
N TYR A 184 3.03 6.78 -13.29
CA TYR A 184 2.37 6.03 -12.24
C TYR A 184 2.77 4.56 -12.33
N TYR A 185 2.89 3.93 -11.17
CA TYR A 185 3.21 2.51 -11.06
C TYR A 185 2.26 1.83 -10.09
N ALA A 186 1.64 0.76 -10.56
CA ALA A 186 0.79 -0.13 -9.78
C ALA A 186 1.56 -1.40 -9.47
N LEU A 187 1.63 -1.79 -8.19
CA LEU A 187 2.28 -3.01 -7.73
C LEU A 187 1.21 -3.94 -7.17
N PHE A 188 1.23 -5.20 -7.59
CA PHE A 188 0.20 -6.14 -7.19
C PHE A 188 0.71 -7.56 -7.32
N ARG A 189 0.13 -8.47 -6.54
CA ARG A 189 0.37 -9.89 -6.75
C ARG A 189 -0.60 -10.45 -7.79
N ASN A 190 -0.15 -11.46 -8.52
CA ASN A 190 -1.03 -12.26 -9.38
C ASN A 190 -1.08 -13.70 -8.85
N ILE A 191 -2.27 -14.32 -8.86
CA ILE A 191 -2.52 -15.74 -8.53
C ILE A 191 -2.26 -16.10 -7.04
N LYS A 192 -3.09 -16.96 -6.44
CA LYS A 192 -2.85 -17.53 -5.08
C LYS A 192 -1.93 -18.77 -5.16
N GLY A 193 -1.30 -19.15 -4.06
CA GLY A 193 -0.46 -20.37 -3.98
C GLY A 193 1.00 -20.21 -4.41
N GLN A 194 1.30 -19.25 -5.29
CA GLN A 194 2.66 -18.79 -5.60
C GLN A 194 2.67 -17.28 -5.76
N ARG A 195 2.34 -16.56 -4.69
CA ARG A 195 2.20 -15.11 -4.78
C ARG A 195 3.55 -14.45 -5.02
N LYS A 196 3.67 -13.85 -6.19
CA LYS A 196 4.81 -13.04 -6.65
C LYS A 196 4.32 -11.64 -6.94
N ASN A 197 5.22 -10.65 -6.96
CA ASN A 197 4.83 -9.27 -7.20
C ASN A 197 5.11 -8.83 -8.64
N TYR A 198 4.14 -8.16 -9.23
CA TYR A 198 4.15 -7.60 -10.57
C TYR A 198 3.98 -6.10 -10.51
N ILE A 199 4.50 -5.43 -11.53
CA ILE A 199 4.32 -3.98 -11.72
C ILE A 199 3.70 -3.71 -13.09
N SER A 200 2.85 -2.70 -13.15
CA SER A 200 2.38 -2.07 -14.38
C SER A 200 2.56 -0.56 -14.27
N SER A 201 2.76 0.11 -15.40
CA SER A 201 3.02 1.55 -15.48
C SER A 201 2.01 2.26 -16.36
N SER A 202 1.76 3.53 -16.07
CA SER A 202 0.91 4.41 -16.87
C SER A 202 1.40 5.84 -16.81
N LYS A 203 1.29 6.60 -17.90
CA LYS A 203 1.59 8.05 -17.92
C LYS A 203 0.37 8.93 -17.65
N ASP A 204 -0.83 8.40 -17.88
CA ASP A 204 -2.09 9.14 -17.83
C ASP A 204 -3.09 8.57 -16.81
N PHE A 205 -2.72 7.48 -16.12
CA PHE A 205 -3.55 6.72 -15.19
C PHE A 205 -4.72 5.96 -15.84
N ILE A 206 -4.83 6.00 -17.17
CA ILE A 206 -5.93 5.39 -17.94
C ILE A 206 -5.39 4.19 -18.73
N ASN A 207 -4.30 4.39 -19.44
CA ASN A 207 -3.66 3.36 -20.27
C ASN A 207 -2.49 2.75 -19.50
N TRP A 208 -2.57 1.45 -19.20
CA TRP A 208 -1.60 0.75 -18.38
C TRP A 208 -0.86 -0.33 -19.19
N ASP A 209 0.45 -0.40 -19.00
CA ASP A 209 1.32 -1.35 -19.68
C ASP A 209 1.08 -2.79 -19.21
N PHE A 210 1.51 -3.76 -20.03
CA PHE A 210 1.46 -5.17 -19.65
C PHE A 210 2.23 -5.43 -18.33
N PRO A 211 1.64 -6.18 -17.38
CA PRO A 211 2.28 -6.49 -16.10
C PRO A 211 3.62 -7.22 -16.23
N LYS A 212 4.64 -6.76 -15.50
CA LYS A 212 5.97 -7.39 -15.47
C LYS A 212 6.29 -7.88 -14.06
N LEU A 213 6.79 -9.10 -13.95
CA LEU A 213 7.27 -9.66 -12.67
C LEU A 213 8.45 -8.84 -12.15
N ILE A 214 8.42 -8.45 -10.88
CA ILE A 214 9.49 -7.64 -10.26
C ILE A 214 10.12 -8.27 -9.02
N LEU A 215 9.36 -9.05 -8.25
CA LEU A 215 9.84 -9.67 -7.01
C LEU A 215 9.24 -11.05 -6.85
N GLU A 216 10.09 -11.95 -6.35
CA GLU A 216 9.76 -13.29 -5.90
C GLU A 216 10.35 -13.47 -4.50
N PRO A 217 9.78 -14.35 -3.66
CA PRO A 217 10.45 -14.78 -2.44
C PRO A 217 11.89 -15.23 -2.73
N ASP A 218 12.81 -14.98 -1.81
CA ASP A 218 14.18 -15.50 -1.94
C ASP A 218 14.14 -17.03 -1.93
N ILE A 219 14.95 -17.68 -2.76
CA ILE A 219 15.00 -19.14 -2.84
C ILE A 219 15.33 -19.80 -1.49
N SER A 220 16.09 -19.10 -0.61
CA SER A 220 16.42 -19.60 0.71
C SER A 220 15.24 -19.64 1.69
N GLU A 221 14.14 -18.95 1.38
CA GLU A 221 12.94 -18.88 2.23
C GLU A 221 12.04 -20.12 2.10
N GLY A 222 12.28 -20.97 1.09
CA GLY A 222 11.48 -22.15 0.84
C GLY A 222 10.11 -21.85 0.22
N CYS A 223 9.31 -22.90 0.03
CA CYS A 223 8.07 -22.85 -0.75
C CYS A 223 6.84 -22.32 0.01
N GLN A 224 6.99 -22.05 1.31
CA GLN A 224 5.92 -21.55 2.18
C GLN A 224 5.91 -20.02 2.31
N THR A 225 6.97 -19.35 1.87
CA THR A 225 7.04 -17.90 1.87
C THR A 225 6.51 -17.34 0.56
N GLN A 226 5.57 -16.40 0.65
CA GLN A 226 4.89 -15.81 -0.50
C GLN A 226 4.78 -14.29 -0.36
N ILE A 227 4.76 -13.52 -1.44
CA ILE A 227 4.59 -12.06 -1.36
C ILE A 227 3.09 -11.72 -1.36
N TYR A 228 2.55 -11.24 -0.25
CA TYR A 228 1.13 -10.90 -0.16
C TYR A 228 0.76 -9.64 -0.97
N GLY A 229 1.71 -8.71 -1.10
CA GLY A 229 1.63 -7.48 -1.88
C GLY A 229 2.92 -6.67 -1.70
N THR A 230 3.01 -5.49 -2.33
CA THR A 230 4.13 -4.56 -2.11
C THR A 230 3.61 -3.15 -2.19
N GLN A 231 3.97 -2.34 -1.21
CA GLN A 231 3.64 -0.92 -1.14
C GLN A 231 4.92 -0.13 -1.30
N ALA A 232 4.90 0.95 -2.09
CA ALA A 232 6.13 1.57 -2.54
C ALA A 232 6.08 3.09 -2.51
N SER A 233 7.24 3.72 -2.34
CA SER A 233 7.36 5.18 -2.39
C SER A 233 8.73 5.61 -2.87
N SER A 234 8.74 6.72 -3.60
CA SER A 234 9.95 7.44 -3.95
C SER A 234 10.70 7.87 -2.69
N TYR A 235 12.00 7.58 -2.65
CA TYR A 235 12.89 7.89 -1.55
C TYR A 235 14.28 8.28 -2.09
N GLY A 236 14.52 9.58 -2.23
CA GLY A 236 15.71 10.07 -2.91
C GLY A 236 15.73 9.62 -4.38
N ASN A 237 16.85 9.05 -4.83
CA ASN A 237 17.00 8.50 -6.19
C ASN A 237 16.51 7.05 -6.33
N TYR A 238 15.81 6.56 -5.31
CA TYR A 238 15.34 5.18 -5.23
C TYR A 238 13.83 5.16 -5.02
N VAL A 239 13.26 3.98 -5.18
CA VAL A 239 11.95 3.61 -4.68
C VAL A 239 12.18 2.55 -3.62
N ILE A 240 11.61 2.74 -2.43
CA ILE A 240 11.59 1.72 -1.37
C ILE A 240 10.22 1.05 -1.40
N GLY A 241 10.23 -0.28 -1.37
CA GLY A 241 9.05 -1.12 -1.23
C GLY A 241 9.02 -1.82 0.12
N LEU A 242 7.84 -1.90 0.72
CA LEU A 242 7.55 -2.72 1.88
C LEU A 242 6.60 -3.84 1.43
N SER A 243 7.05 -5.08 1.57
CA SER A 243 6.34 -6.26 1.11
C SER A 243 5.99 -7.13 2.31
N PRO A 244 4.70 -7.36 2.63
CA PRO A 244 4.33 -8.43 3.54
C PRO A 244 4.73 -9.77 2.94
N LEU A 245 5.56 -10.51 3.65
CA LEU A 245 5.85 -11.90 3.35
C LEU A 245 4.88 -12.76 4.14
N TYR A 246 4.08 -13.54 3.42
CA TYR A 246 3.16 -14.49 3.99
C TYR A 246 3.86 -15.81 4.18
N ASN A 247 4.18 -16.11 5.43
CA ASN A 247 4.88 -17.30 5.86
C ASN A 247 3.83 -18.33 6.29
N THR A 248 3.52 -19.27 5.41
CA THR A 248 2.49 -20.28 5.65
C THR A 248 3.02 -21.48 6.43
N VAL A 249 2.16 -22.16 7.17
CA VAL A 249 2.57 -23.35 7.94
C VAL A 249 2.86 -24.52 7.01
N GLU A 250 3.81 -25.37 7.39
CA GLU A 250 4.22 -26.51 6.55
C GLU A 250 3.10 -27.50 6.27
N THR A 251 2.15 -27.62 7.20
CA THR A 251 0.98 -28.49 7.10
C THR A 251 -0.09 -27.96 6.15
N ASP A 252 -0.05 -26.68 5.77
CA ASP A 252 -1.00 -26.11 4.82
C ASP A 252 -0.55 -26.41 3.39
N MET A 253 -1.08 -27.52 2.87
CA MET A 253 -0.83 -28.02 1.52
C MET A 253 -1.94 -27.62 0.53
N ASN A 254 -2.88 -26.77 0.94
CA ASN A 254 -3.94 -26.30 0.05
C ASN A 254 -3.36 -25.42 -1.06
N TRP A 255 -4.03 -25.37 -2.21
CA TRP A 255 -3.59 -24.55 -3.35
C TRP A 255 -3.36 -23.08 -2.97
N ALA A 256 -4.23 -22.49 -2.15
CA ALA A 256 -4.15 -21.07 -1.81
C ALA A 256 -3.16 -20.74 -0.68
N LYS A 257 -2.79 -21.73 0.15
CA LYS A 257 -1.99 -21.61 1.37
C LYS A 257 -2.37 -20.39 2.22
N MET A 258 -3.36 -20.55 3.09
CA MET A 258 -4.08 -19.50 3.81
C MET A 258 -3.93 -19.57 5.34
N GLU A 259 -3.13 -20.49 5.87
CA GLU A 259 -2.73 -20.49 7.28
C GLU A 259 -1.29 -20.02 7.42
N GLY A 260 -1.09 -18.90 8.13
CA GLY A 260 0.24 -18.34 8.30
C GLY A 260 0.25 -16.97 8.94
N THR A 261 1.44 -16.39 9.00
CA THR A 261 1.68 -15.07 9.57
C THR A 261 2.30 -14.12 8.52
N MET A 262 2.22 -12.82 8.75
CA MET A 262 2.82 -11.82 7.84
C MET A 262 3.69 -10.81 8.55
N ASP A 263 4.98 -10.89 8.28
CA ASP A 263 5.99 -9.87 8.61
C ASP A 263 6.38 -9.08 7.35
N ILE A 264 7.17 -8.02 7.51
CA ILE A 264 7.53 -7.12 6.41
C ILE A 264 8.99 -7.30 6.02
N SER A 265 9.24 -7.50 4.74
CA SER A 265 10.55 -7.35 4.11
C SER A 265 10.61 -6.06 3.30
N ALA A 266 11.77 -5.41 3.28
CA ALA A 266 12.01 -4.23 2.48
C ALA A 266 12.72 -4.60 1.17
N ALA A 267 12.31 -3.95 0.09
CA ALA A 267 12.94 -4.02 -1.22
C ALA A 267 13.24 -2.61 -1.74
N PHE A 268 14.10 -2.49 -2.74
CA PHE A 268 14.37 -1.22 -3.39
C PHE A 268 14.57 -1.38 -4.89
N SER A 269 14.32 -0.29 -5.62
CA SER A 269 14.55 -0.13 -7.06
C SER A 269 15.07 1.27 -7.34
N LYS A 270 15.69 1.49 -8.51
CA LYS A 270 16.05 2.83 -9.01
C LYS A 270 14.94 3.46 -9.85
N GLY A 271 13.68 3.21 -9.47
CA GLY A 271 12.51 3.74 -10.18
C GLY A 271 12.14 2.96 -11.43
N SER A 272 12.64 1.73 -11.62
CA SER A 272 12.36 0.90 -12.78
C SER A 272 11.82 -0.48 -12.39
N TYR A 273 11.75 -1.39 -13.36
CA TYR A 273 11.32 -2.77 -13.23
C TYR A 273 12.30 -3.67 -12.47
N TYR A 274 13.50 -3.19 -12.13
CA TYR A 274 14.51 -3.98 -11.41
C TYR A 274 14.45 -3.75 -9.91
N TRP A 275 13.95 -4.75 -9.18
CA TRP A 275 13.79 -4.71 -7.73
C TRP A 275 14.70 -5.71 -7.04
N ARG A 276 15.18 -5.35 -5.85
CA ARG A 276 16.06 -6.19 -5.03
C ARG A 276 15.60 -6.14 -3.58
N TRP A 277 15.63 -7.29 -2.91
CA TRP A 277 15.48 -7.32 -1.45
C TRP A 277 16.62 -6.53 -0.79
N LEU A 278 16.28 -5.70 0.20
CA LEU A 278 17.26 -4.94 0.97
C LEU A 278 18.11 -5.88 1.83
N ASN A 279 17.46 -6.87 2.43
CA ASN A 279 18.06 -8.00 3.13
C ASN A 279 17.04 -9.15 3.08
N SER A 280 17.39 -10.29 2.50
CA SER A 280 16.48 -11.45 2.47
C SER A 280 16.47 -12.24 3.77
N LYS A 281 17.54 -12.17 4.58
CA LYS A 281 17.69 -13.02 5.78
C LYS A 281 17.06 -12.45 7.05
N ASP A 282 16.77 -11.15 7.08
CA ASP A 282 16.23 -10.50 8.25
C ASP A 282 15.03 -9.62 7.87
N ARG A 283 13.93 -9.80 8.61
CA ARG A 283 12.68 -9.08 8.38
C ARG A 283 12.85 -7.63 8.81
N PHE A 284 12.39 -6.73 7.96
CA PHE A 284 12.45 -5.30 8.20
C PHE A 284 11.51 -4.90 9.34
N ILE A 285 10.27 -5.41 9.36
CA ILE A 285 9.34 -5.25 10.49
C ILE A 285 8.87 -6.63 10.92
N SER A 286 9.25 -7.03 12.13
CA SER A 286 8.86 -8.31 12.72
C SER A 286 7.53 -8.21 13.48
N LEU A 287 6.84 -9.34 13.56
CA LEU A 287 5.69 -9.55 14.43
C LEU A 287 6.09 -9.41 15.91
N LYS A 288 5.11 -9.09 16.76
CA LYS A 288 5.29 -9.14 18.22
C LYS A 288 4.86 -10.50 18.77
N ASP A 289 5.00 -10.68 20.08
CA ASP A 289 4.52 -11.86 20.80
C ASP A 289 3.04 -12.18 20.52
N GLU A 290 2.65 -13.44 20.74
CA GLU A 290 1.33 -13.98 20.43
C GLU A 290 0.15 -13.26 21.10
N LYS A 291 0.41 -12.50 22.19
CA LYS A 291 -0.62 -11.76 22.92
C LYS A 291 -0.82 -10.34 22.38
N SER A 292 0.05 -9.89 21.48
CA SER A 292 -0.03 -8.58 20.85
C SER A 292 -1.07 -8.57 19.72
N SER A 293 -1.72 -7.42 19.50
CA SER A 293 -2.52 -7.17 18.29
C SER A 293 -1.71 -7.22 16.98
N GLU A 294 -0.37 -7.30 17.07
CA GLU A 294 0.56 -7.39 15.95
C GLU A 294 1.20 -8.78 15.81
N CYS A 295 0.55 -9.84 16.32
CA CYS A 295 1.09 -11.21 16.31
C CYS A 295 0.79 -11.98 15.01
N GLY A 296 -0.30 -11.63 14.31
CA GLY A 296 -0.72 -12.36 13.11
C GLY A 296 -0.19 -11.77 11.81
N MET A 297 -0.56 -10.51 11.52
CA MET A 297 -0.37 -9.90 10.20
C MET A 297 -0.01 -8.43 10.30
N ILE A 298 1.06 -8.01 9.63
CA ILE A 298 1.41 -6.60 9.43
C ILE A 298 1.19 -6.25 7.95
N HIS A 299 0.48 -5.14 7.71
CA HIS A 299 0.33 -4.56 6.38
C HIS A 299 0.94 -3.16 6.35
N PRO A 300 1.76 -2.82 5.34
CA PRO A 300 2.24 -1.46 5.18
C PRO A 300 1.16 -0.56 4.58
N LEU A 301 1.27 0.73 4.89
CA LEU A 301 0.56 1.79 4.19
C LEU A 301 1.00 1.85 2.73
N THR A 302 0.19 2.48 1.87
CA THR A 302 0.48 2.58 0.43
C THR A 302 1.79 3.30 0.17
N SER A 303 2.12 4.28 1.02
CA SER A 303 3.30 5.10 0.90
C SER A 303 3.96 5.40 2.25
N LEU A 304 5.24 5.79 2.19
CA LEU A 304 5.94 6.40 3.32
C LEU A 304 5.38 7.80 3.58
N ILE A 305 5.04 8.06 4.83
CA ILE A 305 4.52 9.36 5.27
C ILE A 305 5.55 10.01 6.18
N TYR A 306 5.81 11.28 5.92
CA TYR A 306 6.62 12.13 6.77
C TYR A 306 5.68 12.90 7.70
N LEU A 307 5.95 12.87 9.00
CA LEU A 307 5.23 13.70 9.96
C LEU A 307 5.63 15.18 9.79
N PRO A 308 4.83 16.15 10.26
CA PRO A 308 5.05 17.57 9.98
C PRO A 308 6.46 18.06 10.29
N GLU A 309 7.09 17.55 11.36
CA GLU A 309 8.46 17.89 11.74
C GLU A 309 9.55 17.37 10.78
N LYS A 310 9.17 16.52 9.81
CA LYS A 310 10.05 15.95 8.77
C LYS A 310 9.65 16.37 7.34
N ILE A 311 8.60 17.17 7.18
CA ILE A 311 8.10 17.67 5.88
C ILE A 311 8.85 18.94 5.46
#